data_AF-A0A210PN77-F1
#
_entry.id   AF-A0A210PN77-F1
#
_cell.length_a   1.000
_cell.length_b   1.000
_cell.length_c   1.000
_cell.angle_alpha   90.00
_cell.angle_beta   90.00
_cell.angle_gamma   90.00
#
_symmetry.space_group_name_H-M   'P 1'
#
loop_
_entity.id
_entity.type
_entity.pdbx_description
1 polymer ?
#
loop_
_entity_poly.entity_id
_entity_poly.type
_entity_poly.pdbx_seq_one_letter_code
_entity_poly.pdbx_strand_id
1 'polypeptide(L)'
;MNSMIFMAGFLLQCVNGQDWGLEFEEPHGDGSLLLSEGEEQIITYNFTVFSTKSASIFTTSTDTKVVDVIGDINHSVGGGLSVTPNVTVRGVFLGRASVTFQVNRNLNGTVSSTQTKGGNSWYELPVDLDVVVKKQEGVLNKIFQGSVIVLVCVANIAMGCKTDVQVVKETLRTPIAPLTGLASQFILMPLISFTVGYLLQLTPPMAFGLFAMGCSPGGAASNFYTYFLDGNVSLSVTMTLVSTIASLAFIPLWLFTLGIHVIYRTETVTIPFVNIFVSLVGLIIPVGIGIIIQKKLPKVAKLLLRLLRGVIVIFFILVFTIGIYANLYIFRLMTPFNLLAGALLPYVGFLFGGIVALLTRRNKSDILTIAIETGIQNSGVAIVLLQLSLPHPDSDIAIVAPVNCSLFTPIPVVIAIIVHVIRKRWFRKDEDKDTKQEVGTANEDADQNVSLTFHSQSGKDGEEGDTREGLQGNLLLQR
;
A
#
# COMPACT_ATOMS: atom_id res chain seq x y z
N MET A 1 -20.70 -5.93 35.78
CA MET A 1 -20.16 -4.90 36.68
C MET A 1 -18.85 -5.40 37.24
N ASN A 2 -17.74 -5.04 36.61
CA ASN A 2 -16.41 -4.93 37.21
C ASN A 2 -15.57 -4.17 36.20
N SER A 3 -15.81 -2.86 36.23
CA SER A 3 -15.03 -1.83 35.56
C SER A 3 -14.34 -1.07 36.69
N MET A 4 -13.03 -1.25 36.84
CA MET A 4 -12.14 -0.36 37.60
C MET A 4 -11.07 0.04 36.58
N ILE A 5 -11.30 1.10 35.81
CA ILE A 5 -10.86 2.47 36.11
C ILE A 5 -9.35 2.50 36.34
N PHE A 6 -8.63 2.67 35.23
CA PHE A 6 -7.31 3.28 35.14
C PHE A 6 -7.32 4.61 35.91
N MET A 7 -6.54 4.72 36.97
CA MET A 7 -6.15 6.00 37.55
C MET A 7 -4.71 5.91 38.05
N ALA A 8 -3.93 6.89 37.62
CA ALA A 8 -2.74 7.49 38.23
C ALA A 8 -2.26 6.90 39.57
N GLY A 9 -0.96 6.59 39.64
CA GLY A 9 -0.26 6.03 40.80
C GLY A 9 -0.42 4.52 40.95
N PHE A 10 0.49 3.74 40.38
CA PHE A 10 0.58 2.29 40.64
C PHE A 10 1.13 2.04 42.05
N LEU A 11 0.27 2.28 43.05
CA LEU A 11 0.37 1.71 44.39
C LEU A 11 0.07 0.22 44.30
N LEU A 12 1.10 -0.62 44.21
CA LEU A 12 1.04 -1.97 44.78
C LEU A 12 1.29 -1.87 46.29
N GLN A 13 0.48 -1.04 46.96
CA GLN A 13 0.43 -0.99 48.41
C GLN A 13 -0.30 -2.23 48.89
N CYS A 14 0.44 -3.18 49.48
CA CYS A 14 -0.05 -4.15 50.45
C CYS A 14 -1.47 -4.70 50.21
N VAL A 15 -1.69 -5.46 49.14
CA VAL A 15 -2.88 -6.32 49.06
C VAL A 15 -2.42 -7.71 48.62
N ASN A 16 -2.53 -8.69 49.53
CA ASN A 16 -2.36 -10.15 49.33
C ASN A 16 -0.99 -10.80 49.64
N GLY A 17 -0.28 -10.43 50.72
CA GLY A 17 0.78 -11.29 51.27
C GLY A 17 2.00 -11.53 50.36
N GLN A 18 2.32 -10.58 49.49
CA GLN A 18 3.51 -10.62 48.64
C GLN A 18 4.74 -10.07 49.38
N ASP A 19 5.90 -10.68 49.17
CA ASP A 19 7.18 -10.35 49.85
C ASP A 19 7.93 -9.15 49.22
N TRP A 20 7.33 -8.44 48.26
CA TRP A 20 7.91 -7.32 47.50
C TRP A 20 6.87 -6.29 47.09
N GLY A 21 7.33 -5.09 46.71
CA GLY A 21 6.55 -4.04 46.08
C GLY A 21 7.40 -3.24 45.07
N LEU A 22 6.77 -2.80 43.98
CA LEU A 22 7.39 -1.96 42.96
C LEU A 22 6.43 -0.80 42.63
N GLU A 23 6.92 0.43 42.75
CA GLU A 23 6.16 1.66 42.54
C GLU A 23 6.93 2.57 41.59
N PHE A 24 6.29 3.11 40.57
CA PHE A 24 6.93 4.06 39.64
C PHE A 24 6.67 5.49 40.10
N GLU A 25 7.68 6.33 40.03
CA GLU A 25 7.48 7.78 40.03
C GLU A 25 6.89 8.13 38.65
N GLU A 26 5.61 8.52 38.62
CA GLU A 26 4.83 8.63 37.37
C GLU A 26 5.58 9.30 36.20
N PRO A 27 5.76 8.62 35.06
CA PRO A 27 5.93 9.32 33.80
C PRO A 27 4.54 9.72 33.26
N HIS A 28 4.42 10.98 32.83
CA HIS A 28 3.17 11.64 32.45
C HIS A 28 2.24 10.84 31.49
N GLY A 29 0.96 10.69 31.87
CA GLY A 29 -0.18 10.37 31.00
C GLY A 29 -0.34 8.90 30.57
N ASP A 30 -1.59 8.50 30.24
CA ASP A 30 -2.11 7.24 29.63
C ASP A 30 -1.48 5.86 30.01
N GLY A 31 -0.54 5.79 30.96
CA GLY A 31 0.12 4.58 31.43
C GLY A 31 1.32 4.10 30.59
N SER A 32 1.75 4.84 29.55
CA SER A 32 2.89 4.46 28.69
C SER A 32 3.92 5.58 28.54
N LEU A 33 5.20 5.22 28.50
CA LEU A 33 6.31 6.13 28.29
C LEU A 33 6.44 6.46 26.79
N LEU A 34 6.37 7.73 26.43
CA LEU A 34 6.52 8.20 25.06
C LEU A 34 7.95 8.70 24.82
N LEU A 35 8.68 8.04 23.92
CA LEU A 35 10.04 8.44 23.53
C LEU A 35 10.12 8.72 22.03
N SER A 36 10.96 9.66 21.63
CA SER A 36 11.39 9.81 20.23
C SER A 36 12.58 8.90 19.92
N GLU A 37 12.79 8.56 18.64
CA GLU A 37 14.02 7.87 18.21
C GLU A 37 15.27 8.68 18.66
N GLY A 38 16.16 8.05 19.42
CA GLY A 38 17.36 8.65 20.00
C GLY A 38 17.16 9.40 21.32
N GLU A 39 15.92 9.55 21.79
CA GLU A 39 15.63 10.20 23.07
C GLU A 39 15.94 9.27 24.25
N GLU A 40 16.56 9.84 25.28
CA GLU A 40 16.86 9.16 26.54
C GLU A 40 16.01 9.77 27.64
N GLN A 41 15.38 8.89 28.43
CA GLN A 41 14.63 9.31 29.60
C GLN A 41 15.03 8.46 30.79
N ILE A 42 15.25 9.12 31.93
CA ILE A 42 15.52 8.44 33.19
C ILE A 42 14.17 8.03 33.79
N ILE A 43 14.05 6.76 34.11
CA ILE A 43 12.92 6.19 34.80
C ILE A 43 13.37 5.91 36.24
N THR A 44 12.60 6.44 37.17
CA THR A 44 12.82 6.24 38.59
C THR A 44 11.67 5.40 39.14
N TYR A 45 12.02 4.31 39.80
CA TYR A 45 11.05 3.43 40.46
C TYR A 45 11.54 3.10 41.86
N ASN A 46 10.63 2.88 42.80
CA ASN A 46 10.90 2.43 44.14
C ASN A 46 10.67 0.91 44.22
N PHE A 47 11.71 0.17 44.54
CA PHE A 47 11.65 -1.27 44.76
C PHE A 47 11.84 -1.58 46.24
N THR A 48 10.83 -2.20 46.86
CA THR A 48 10.80 -2.53 48.28
C THR A 48 10.77 -4.04 48.48
N VAL A 49 11.67 -4.55 49.34
CA VAL A 49 11.71 -5.97 49.71
C VAL A 49 11.26 -6.12 51.15
N PHE A 50 10.06 -6.68 51.37
CA PHE A 50 9.49 -6.86 52.71
C PHE A 50 10.05 -8.10 53.43
N SER A 51 10.73 -9.00 52.71
CA SER A 51 11.42 -10.18 53.26
C SER A 51 12.66 -9.79 54.07
N THR A 52 13.07 -10.61 55.05
CA THR A 52 14.30 -10.42 55.85
C THR A 52 15.60 -10.71 55.09
N LYS A 53 15.50 -11.31 53.90
CA LYS A 53 16.64 -11.67 53.04
C LYS A 53 16.77 -10.66 51.90
N SER A 54 17.99 -10.38 51.47
CA SER A 54 18.24 -9.50 50.32
C SER A 54 17.67 -10.06 49.00
N ALA A 55 17.43 -9.17 48.04
CA ALA A 55 17.03 -9.51 46.68
C ALA A 55 17.71 -8.55 45.70
N SER A 56 17.92 -8.99 44.46
CA SER A 56 18.38 -8.13 43.37
C SER A 56 17.33 -8.01 42.30
N ILE A 57 17.14 -6.80 41.77
CA ILE A 57 16.28 -6.50 40.64
C ILE A 57 17.13 -6.23 39.39
N PHE A 58 16.73 -6.83 38.28
CA PHE A 58 17.31 -6.68 36.95
C PHE A 58 16.26 -6.04 36.04
N THR A 59 16.59 -4.92 35.40
CA THR A 59 15.71 -4.25 34.44
C THR A 59 16.10 -4.65 33.02
N THR A 60 15.14 -5.08 32.21
CA THR A 60 15.36 -5.48 30.82
C THR A 60 14.27 -4.94 29.91
N SER A 61 14.53 -4.84 28.61
CA SER A 61 13.53 -4.56 27.59
C SER A 61 13.08 -5.87 26.93
N THR A 62 11.80 -5.97 26.56
CA THR A 62 11.28 -7.06 25.73
C THR A 62 11.88 -7.07 24.32
N ASP A 63 12.19 -5.88 23.78
CA ASP A 63 12.81 -5.73 22.46
C ASP A 63 13.87 -4.62 22.48
N THR A 64 15.13 -5.03 22.58
CA THR A 64 16.30 -4.13 22.58
C THR A 64 16.50 -3.38 21.26
N LYS A 65 15.83 -3.79 20.18
CA LYS A 65 15.86 -3.06 18.90
C LYS A 65 14.95 -1.85 18.89
N VAL A 66 13.92 -1.84 19.75
CA VAL A 66 12.97 -0.74 19.88
C VAL A 66 13.38 0.14 21.06
N VAL A 67 13.64 -0.46 22.22
CA VAL A 67 13.97 0.22 23.46
C VAL A 67 15.17 -0.41 24.12
N ASP A 68 16.21 0.38 24.37
CA ASP A 68 17.41 -0.07 25.07
C ASP A 68 17.43 0.46 26.50
N VAL A 69 17.92 -0.36 27.41
CA VAL A 69 18.00 -0.05 28.84
C VAL A 69 19.48 0.12 29.18
N ILE A 70 19.86 1.35 29.54
CA ILE A 70 21.25 1.79 29.66
C ILE A 70 21.52 2.19 31.12
N GLY A 71 22.70 1.84 31.61
CA GLY A 71 23.18 2.21 32.94
C GLY A 71 23.22 1.04 33.92
N ASP A 72 23.04 1.33 35.20
CA ASP A 72 23.00 0.33 36.26
C ASP A 72 21.67 -0.41 36.18
N ILE A 73 21.66 -1.53 35.46
CA ILE A 73 20.44 -2.36 35.27
C ILE A 73 20.23 -3.35 36.43
N ASN A 74 21.16 -3.41 37.38
CA ASN A 74 21.21 -4.39 38.46
C ASN A 74 21.35 -3.69 39.81
N HIS A 75 20.32 -3.81 40.66
CA HIS A 75 20.34 -3.23 42.00
C HIS A 75 20.05 -4.29 43.05
N SER A 76 20.89 -4.36 44.07
CA SER A 76 20.69 -5.24 45.23
C SER A 76 20.10 -4.48 46.40
N VAL A 77 19.07 -5.04 47.03
CA VAL A 77 18.35 -4.47 48.18
C VAL A 77 18.48 -5.40 49.37
N GLY A 78 18.81 -4.86 50.53
CA GLY A 78 18.77 -5.59 51.79
C GLY A 78 17.33 -5.92 52.20
N GLY A 79 17.15 -6.99 52.98
CA GLY A 79 15.81 -7.34 53.46
C GLY A 79 15.22 -6.26 54.38
N GLY A 80 13.95 -5.90 54.18
CA GLY A 80 13.27 -4.85 54.93
C GLY A 80 13.64 -3.42 54.51
N LEU A 81 14.35 -3.25 53.40
CA LEU A 81 14.75 -1.95 52.86
C LEU A 81 14.09 -1.68 51.51
N SER A 82 14.01 -0.40 51.16
CA SER A 82 13.61 0.10 49.85
C SER A 82 14.80 0.75 49.14
N VAL A 83 14.89 0.59 47.82
CA VAL A 83 15.83 1.32 46.98
C VAL A 83 15.07 2.03 45.87
N THR A 84 15.60 3.16 45.42
CA THR A 84 15.02 3.91 44.30
C THR A 84 16.04 3.95 43.15
N PRO A 85 16.08 2.93 42.26
CA PRO A 85 17.00 2.92 41.15
C PRO A 85 16.66 3.97 40.10
N ASN A 86 17.70 4.51 39.46
CA ASN A 86 17.56 5.33 38.28
C ASN A 86 18.05 4.52 37.07
N VAL A 87 17.13 4.18 36.18
CA VAL A 87 17.44 3.43 34.97
C VAL A 87 17.17 4.33 33.77
N THR A 88 18.17 4.50 32.91
CA THR A 88 18.01 5.27 31.68
C THR A 88 17.45 4.37 30.59
N VAL A 89 16.37 4.80 29.96
CA VAL A 89 15.77 4.10 28.83
C VAL A 89 15.92 4.95 27.59
N ARG A 90 16.44 4.36 26.51
CA ARG A 90 16.67 5.01 25.22
C ARG A 90 15.74 4.44 24.17
N GLY A 91 15.04 5.32 23.45
CA GLY A 91 14.32 4.94 22.24
C GLY A 91 15.31 4.65 21.11
N VAL A 92 15.40 3.39 20.66
CA VAL A 92 16.33 2.98 19.58
C VAL A 92 15.68 3.07 18.21
N PHE A 93 14.46 2.55 18.08
CA PHE A 93 13.74 2.51 16.81
C PHE A 93 12.23 2.45 17.00
N LEU A 94 11.48 2.77 15.95
CA LEU A 94 10.02 2.82 15.93
C LEU A 94 9.39 1.50 16.38
N GLY A 95 8.50 1.56 17.36
CA GLY A 95 7.76 0.39 17.82
C GLY A 95 7.20 0.55 19.22
N ARG A 96 6.65 -0.55 19.73
CA ARG A 96 6.21 -0.70 21.12
C ARG A 96 7.04 -1.81 21.76
N ALA A 97 7.57 -1.54 22.93
CA ALA A 97 8.26 -2.52 23.75
C ALA A 97 7.93 -2.25 25.21
N SER A 98 8.04 -3.28 26.05
CA SER A 98 7.81 -3.12 27.47
C SER A 98 9.14 -3.29 28.21
N VAL A 99 9.34 -2.47 29.23
CA VAL A 99 10.45 -2.63 30.17
C VAL A 99 9.95 -3.55 31.28
N THR A 100 10.58 -4.72 31.40
CA THR A 100 10.22 -5.74 32.37
C THR A 100 11.26 -5.82 33.48
N PHE A 101 10.80 -6.27 34.64
CA PHE A 101 11.59 -6.32 35.86
C PHE A 101 11.70 -7.77 36.33
N GLN A 102 12.94 -8.21 36.56
CA GLN A 102 13.24 -9.57 36.99
C GLN A 102 13.92 -9.56 38.36
N VAL A 103 13.57 -10.49 39.23
CA VAL A 103 14.17 -10.64 40.56
C VAL A 103 14.95 -11.94 40.65
N ASN A 104 16.06 -11.95 41.38
CA ASN A 104 16.97 -13.11 41.48
C ASN A 104 16.49 -14.24 42.44
N ARG A 105 15.25 -14.19 42.91
CA ARG A 105 14.68 -15.16 43.85
C ARG A 105 13.17 -15.26 43.72
N ASN A 106 12.64 -16.44 44.04
CA ASN A 106 11.20 -16.65 44.12
C ASN A 106 10.70 -15.99 45.41
N LEU A 107 9.90 -14.94 45.23
CA LEU A 107 9.12 -14.30 46.28
C LEU A 107 7.68 -14.75 46.01
N ASN A 108 6.94 -15.21 47.02
CA ASN A 108 5.67 -15.96 46.92
C ASN A 108 4.46 -15.23 46.23
N GLY A 109 4.68 -14.35 45.26
CA GLY A 109 3.71 -13.93 44.26
C GLY A 109 3.79 -14.84 43.03
N THR A 110 2.71 -14.92 42.25
CA THR A 110 2.68 -15.62 40.96
C THR A 110 3.77 -15.11 40.03
N VAL A 111 4.83 -15.90 39.88
CA VAL A 111 6.03 -15.53 39.13
C VAL A 111 6.41 -16.71 38.24
N SER A 112 6.35 -16.50 36.93
CA SER A 112 6.82 -17.46 35.93
C SER A 112 8.35 -17.44 35.90
N SER A 113 9.00 -18.61 35.97
CA SER A 113 10.47 -18.71 35.95
C SER A 113 11.00 -18.39 34.56
N THR A 114 11.88 -17.41 34.42
CA THR A 114 12.45 -17.05 33.11
C THR A 114 13.97 -16.96 33.21
N GLN A 115 14.61 -18.10 32.89
CA GLN A 115 16.03 -18.28 32.57
C GLN A 115 17.07 -18.15 33.70
N THR A 116 18.12 -18.97 33.56
CA THR A 116 19.33 -18.96 34.38
C THR A 116 20.36 -18.03 33.74
N LYS A 117 20.55 -16.82 34.28
CA LYS A 117 21.63 -15.91 33.87
C LYS A 117 22.72 -15.93 34.93
N GLY A 118 23.94 -16.34 34.56
CA GLY A 118 25.09 -16.37 35.47
C GLY A 118 24.97 -17.37 36.64
N GLY A 119 24.17 -18.43 36.50
CA GLY A 119 23.98 -19.46 37.53
C GLY A 119 22.84 -19.18 38.52
N ASN A 120 22.20 -18.01 38.46
CA ASN A 120 21.04 -17.66 39.29
C ASN A 120 19.74 -17.74 38.49
N SER A 121 18.67 -18.22 39.12
CA SER A 121 17.31 -18.22 38.55
C SER A 121 16.69 -16.84 38.69
N TRP A 122 16.24 -16.28 37.57
CA TRP A 122 15.52 -15.00 37.53
C TRP A 122 14.03 -15.22 37.32
N TYR A 123 13.27 -14.32 37.92
CA TYR A 123 11.84 -14.43 38.18
C TYR A 123 11.18 -13.15 37.70
N GLU A 124 10.31 -13.24 36.69
CA GLU A 124 9.70 -12.07 36.06
C GLU A 124 8.53 -11.54 36.89
N LEU A 125 8.54 -10.24 37.16
CA LEU A 125 7.47 -9.57 37.90
C LEU A 125 6.29 -9.31 36.94
N PRO A 126 5.03 -9.44 37.40
CA PRO A 126 3.84 -9.20 36.58
C PRO A 126 3.55 -7.70 36.39
N VAL A 127 4.60 -6.88 36.29
CA VAL A 127 4.53 -5.42 36.16
C VAL A 127 5.47 -5.03 35.04
N ASP A 128 4.87 -4.51 33.97
CA ASP A 128 5.58 -4.07 32.78
C ASP A 128 5.32 -2.58 32.57
N LEU A 129 6.36 -1.86 32.16
CA LEU A 129 6.23 -0.47 31.75
C LEU A 129 6.23 -0.39 30.23
N ASP A 130 5.08 -0.05 29.65
CA ASP A 130 4.96 0.11 28.21
C ASP A 130 5.69 1.35 27.73
N VAL A 131 6.56 1.18 26.74
CA VAL A 131 7.34 2.23 26.11
C VAL A 131 7.01 2.26 24.62
N VAL A 132 6.61 3.44 24.14
CA VAL A 132 6.24 3.66 22.75
C VAL A 132 7.24 4.63 22.13
N VAL A 133 8.01 4.12 21.17
CA VAL A 133 9.02 4.92 20.46
C VAL A 133 8.42 5.43 19.17
N LYS A 134 8.27 6.76 19.07
CA LYS A 134 7.73 7.46 17.93
C LYS A 134 8.85 8.09 17.10
N LYS A 135 8.51 8.40 15.85
CA LYS A 135 9.39 9.14 14.96
C LYS A 135 9.54 10.56 15.49
N GLN A 136 10.73 11.13 15.44
CA GLN A 136 10.89 12.55 15.68
C GLN A 136 10.18 13.34 14.56
N GLU A 137 9.12 14.07 14.92
CA GLU A 137 8.35 14.86 13.95
C GLU A 137 9.05 16.19 13.62
N GLY A 138 9.76 16.22 12.48
CA GLY A 138 10.23 17.46 11.89
C GLY A 138 9.13 18.20 11.13
N VAL A 139 9.29 19.53 10.97
CA VAL A 139 8.44 20.37 10.10
C VAL A 139 8.31 19.79 8.69
N LEU A 140 9.39 19.17 8.18
CA LEU A 140 9.42 18.52 6.88
C LEU A 140 8.43 17.36 6.76
N ASN A 141 8.22 16.57 7.82
CA ASN A 141 7.25 15.46 7.80
C ASN A 141 5.82 15.96 7.65
N LYS A 142 5.48 17.05 8.36
CA LYS A 142 4.15 17.68 8.28
C LYS A 142 3.89 18.25 6.88
N ILE A 143 4.90 18.91 6.29
CA ILE A 143 4.83 19.39 4.90
C ILE A 143 4.64 18.22 3.94
N PHE A 144 5.42 17.14 4.09
CA PHE A 144 5.30 15.94 3.27
C PHE A 144 3.89 15.33 3.36
N GLN A 145 3.39 15.08 4.57
CA GLN A 145 2.06 14.51 4.79
C GLN A 145 0.96 15.39 4.15
N GLY A 146 1.01 16.71 4.37
CA GLY A 146 0.08 17.65 3.74
C GLY A 146 0.15 17.60 2.21
N SER A 147 1.35 17.55 1.64
CA SER A 147 1.53 17.43 0.18
C SER A 147 0.99 16.12 -0.39
N VAL A 148 1.12 14.99 0.32
CA VAL A 148 0.55 13.70 -0.11
C VAL A 148 -0.98 13.78 -0.15
N ILE A 149 -1.61 14.36 0.88
CA ILE A 149 -3.06 14.54 0.91
C ILE A 149 -3.52 15.40 -0.28
N VAL A 150 -2.84 16.53 -0.52
CA VAL A 150 -3.13 17.39 -1.67
C VAL A 150 -2.98 16.64 -2.99
N LEU A 151 -1.90 15.86 -3.15
CA LEU A 151 -1.67 15.05 -4.36
C LEU A 151 -2.80 14.06 -4.59
N VAL A 152 -3.23 13.34 -3.55
CA VAL A 152 -4.31 12.35 -3.65
C VAL A 152 -5.64 13.04 -3.99
N CYS A 153 -5.98 14.17 -3.35
CA CYS A 153 -7.17 14.94 -3.69
C CYS A 153 -7.16 15.43 -5.14
N VAL A 154 -6.03 16.00 -5.58
CA VAL A 154 -5.86 16.49 -6.95
C VAL A 154 -5.94 15.35 -7.97
N ALA A 155 -5.33 14.20 -7.68
CA ALA A 155 -5.39 13.01 -8.52
C ALA A 155 -6.83 12.46 -8.62
N ASN A 156 -7.58 12.45 -7.51
CA ASN A 156 -8.98 12.00 -7.48
C ASN A 156 -9.91 12.97 -8.24
N ILE A 157 -9.70 14.29 -8.15
CA ILE A 157 -10.41 15.27 -8.99
C ILE A 157 -10.07 15.04 -10.47
N ALA A 158 -8.79 14.85 -10.79
CA ALA A 158 -8.34 14.59 -12.16
C ALA A 158 -9.00 13.33 -12.74
N MET A 159 -9.13 12.27 -11.93
CA MET A 159 -9.84 11.05 -12.31
C MET A 159 -11.32 11.35 -12.59
N GLY A 160 -12.02 12.01 -11.67
CA GLY A 160 -13.42 12.38 -11.87
C GLY A 160 -13.64 13.27 -13.11
N CYS A 161 -12.70 14.17 -13.40
CA CYS A 161 -12.71 14.99 -14.61
C CYS A 161 -12.51 14.19 -15.91
N LYS A 162 -11.86 13.03 -15.86
CA LYS A 162 -11.70 12.14 -17.03
C LYS A 162 -12.91 11.23 -17.27
N THR A 163 -13.73 11.02 -16.24
CA THR A 163 -14.86 10.09 -16.32
C THR A 163 -16.00 10.67 -17.16
N ASP A 164 -16.30 10.02 -18.28
CA ASP A 164 -17.55 10.24 -19.00
C ASP A 164 -18.66 9.33 -18.45
N VAL A 165 -19.69 9.96 -17.86
CA VAL A 165 -20.83 9.25 -17.24
C VAL A 165 -21.61 8.44 -18.29
N GLN A 166 -21.63 8.86 -19.55
CA GLN A 166 -22.31 8.11 -20.62
C GLN A 166 -21.57 6.81 -20.91
N VAL A 167 -20.24 6.87 -21.06
CA VAL A 167 -19.39 5.69 -21.27
C VAL A 167 -19.48 4.72 -20.08
N VAL A 168 -19.51 5.23 -18.86
CA VAL A 168 -19.72 4.42 -17.65
C VAL A 168 -21.08 3.73 -17.72
N LYS A 169 -22.15 4.46 -18.06
CA LYS A 169 -23.51 3.89 -18.16
C LYS A 169 -23.59 2.80 -19.23
N GLU A 170 -22.95 3.00 -20.38
CA GLU A 170 -22.90 2.01 -21.46
C GLU A 170 -22.12 0.77 -21.05
N THR A 171 -20.96 0.94 -20.40
CA THR A 171 -20.16 -0.17 -19.89
C THR A 171 -20.90 -0.98 -18.82
N LEU A 172 -21.72 -0.32 -17.99
CA LEU A 172 -22.57 -1.00 -17.00
C LEU A 172 -23.75 -1.78 -17.61
N ARG A 173 -24.11 -1.55 -18.89
CA ARG A 173 -25.11 -2.37 -19.60
C ARG A 173 -24.57 -3.76 -19.96
N THR A 174 -23.26 -3.95 -19.96
CA THR A 174 -22.60 -5.25 -20.14
C THR A 174 -21.94 -5.68 -18.82
N PRO A 175 -22.73 -5.97 -17.78
CA PRO A 175 -22.30 -5.93 -16.38
C PRO A 175 -21.28 -7.00 -16.00
N ILE A 176 -21.13 -8.07 -16.79
CA ILE A 176 -20.29 -9.21 -16.42
C ILE A 176 -18.83 -8.78 -16.22
N ALA A 177 -18.26 -7.96 -17.12
CA ALA A 177 -16.86 -7.53 -16.99
C ALA A 177 -16.64 -6.58 -15.79
N PRO A 178 -17.44 -5.51 -15.60
CA PRO A 178 -17.34 -4.67 -14.40
C PRO A 178 -17.58 -5.44 -13.10
N LEU A 179 -18.54 -6.38 -13.07
CA LEU A 179 -18.83 -7.19 -11.88
C LEU A 179 -17.70 -8.15 -11.55
N THR A 180 -17.11 -8.79 -12.55
CA THR A 180 -15.90 -9.62 -12.36
C THR A 180 -14.77 -8.80 -11.76
N GLY A 181 -14.56 -7.58 -12.27
CA GLY A 181 -13.59 -6.64 -11.74
C GLY A 181 -13.86 -6.22 -10.30
N LEU A 182 -15.12 -5.94 -9.97
CA LEU A 182 -15.50 -5.58 -8.60
C LEU A 182 -15.30 -6.75 -7.63
N ALA A 183 -15.64 -7.96 -8.06
CA ALA A 183 -15.43 -9.18 -7.29
C ALA A 183 -13.93 -9.48 -7.09
N SER A 184 -13.10 -9.30 -8.13
CA SER A 184 -11.65 -9.47 -7.96
C SER A 184 -11.07 -8.43 -7.01
N GLN A 185 -11.54 -7.18 -7.08
CA GLN A 185 -11.07 -6.10 -6.22
C GLN A 185 -11.47 -6.26 -4.76
N PHE A 186 -12.73 -6.59 -4.46
CA PHE A 186 -13.23 -6.60 -3.07
C PHE A 186 -13.47 -7.98 -2.49
N ILE A 187 -13.14 -9.06 -3.21
CA ILE A 187 -13.15 -10.40 -2.64
C ILE A 187 -11.74 -10.99 -2.73
N LEU A 188 -11.17 -11.08 -3.93
CA LEU A 188 -9.88 -11.75 -4.10
C LEU A 188 -8.74 -10.96 -3.43
N MET A 189 -8.63 -9.65 -3.69
CA MET A 189 -7.50 -8.88 -3.18
C MET A 189 -7.40 -8.78 -1.64
N PRO A 190 -8.51 -8.56 -0.89
CA PRO A 190 -8.49 -8.66 0.56
C PRO A 190 -8.04 -10.04 1.05
N LEU A 191 -8.54 -11.12 0.44
CA LEU A 191 -8.15 -12.49 0.82
C LEU A 191 -6.68 -12.79 0.50
N ILE A 192 -6.19 -12.34 -0.66
CA ILE A 192 -4.79 -12.48 -1.07
C ILE A 192 -3.89 -11.72 -0.09
N SER A 193 -4.18 -10.45 0.18
CA SER A 193 -3.37 -9.63 1.10
C SER A 193 -3.34 -10.20 2.53
N PHE A 194 -4.49 -10.66 3.04
CA PHE A 194 -4.56 -11.36 4.33
C PHE A 194 -3.70 -12.62 4.35
N THR A 195 -3.82 -13.46 3.31
CA THR A 195 -3.09 -14.72 3.21
C THR A 195 -1.58 -14.49 3.07
N VAL A 196 -1.16 -13.52 2.24
CA VAL A 196 0.26 -13.15 2.08
C VAL A 196 0.83 -12.63 3.39
N GLY A 197 0.10 -11.75 4.10
CA GLY A 197 0.53 -11.23 5.40
C GLY A 197 0.67 -12.34 6.46
N TYR A 198 -0.27 -13.29 6.48
CA TYR A 198 -0.25 -14.43 7.38
C TYR A 198 0.90 -15.39 7.08
N LEU A 199 1.08 -15.79 5.82
CA LEU A 199 2.10 -16.77 5.39
C LEU A 199 3.52 -16.25 5.57
N LEU A 200 3.75 -14.96 5.32
CA LEU A 200 5.06 -14.32 5.49
C LEU A 200 5.33 -13.86 6.91
N GLN A 201 4.39 -14.12 7.85
CA GLN A 201 4.51 -13.78 9.28
C GLN A 201 4.90 -12.31 9.50
N LEU A 202 4.25 -11.40 8.76
CA LEU A 202 4.53 -9.98 8.89
C LEU A 202 4.14 -9.48 10.29
N THR A 203 4.81 -8.43 10.75
CA THR A 203 4.44 -7.77 12.00
C THR A 203 3.00 -7.23 11.90
N PRO A 204 2.21 -7.19 12.99
CA PRO A 204 0.80 -6.81 12.92
C PRO A 204 0.53 -5.47 12.19
N PRO A 205 1.30 -4.38 12.44
CA PRO A 205 1.11 -3.13 11.70
C PRO A 205 1.40 -3.27 10.21
N MET A 206 2.45 -4.01 9.83
CA MET A 206 2.81 -4.26 8.43
C MET A 206 1.77 -5.13 7.71
N ALA A 207 1.30 -6.19 8.37
CA ALA A 207 0.25 -7.07 7.86
C ALA A 207 -1.05 -6.28 7.64
N PHE A 208 -1.40 -5.41 8.59
CA PHE A 208 -2.56 -4.53 8.46
C PHE A 208 -2.39 -3.51 7.33
N GLY A 209 -1.20 -2.93 7.17
CA GLY A 209 -0.89 -2.06 6.04
C GLY A 209 -1.04 -2.76 4.69
N LEU A 210 -0.58 -4.00 4.58
CA LEU A 210 -0.76 -4.84 3.39
C LEU A 210 -2.23 -5.19 3.14
N PHE A 211 -2.98 -5.49 4.20
CA PHE A 211 -4.41 -5.78 4.13
C PHE A 211 -5.22 -4.56 3.71
N ALA A 212 -4.92 -3.38 4.27
CA ALA A 212 -5.52 -2.10 3.87
C ALA A 212 -5.21 -1.76 2.41
N MET A 213 -3.98 -2.06 1.96
CA MET A 213 -3.62 -1.98 0.54
C MET A 213 -4.46 -2.95 -0.28
N GLY A 214 -4.66 -4.20 0.14
CA GLY A 214 -5.51 -5.18 -0.55
C GLY A 214 -7.00 -4.82 -0.62
N CYS A 215 -7.51 -4.11 0.38
CA CYS A 215 -8.89 -3.63 0.42
C CYS A 215 -9.12 -2.35 -0.40
N SER A 216 -8.07 -1.71 -0.89
CA SER A 216 -8.17 -0.44 -1.59
C SER A 216 -8.85 -0.60 -2.96
N PRO A 217 -9.46 0.47 -3.50
CA PRO A 217 -9.99 0.45 -4.86
C PRO A 217 -8.86 0.41 -5.91
N GLY A 218 -9.24 0.23 -7.18
CA GLY A 218 -8.30 0.29 -8.29
C GLY A 218 -7.55 1.63 -8.36
N GLY A 219 -6.28 1.58 -8.75
CA GLY A 219 -5.41 2.76 -8.81
C GLY A 219 -5.49 3.48 -10.16
N ALA A 220 -5.49 4.82 -10.17
CA ALA A 220 -5.63 5.64 -11.39
C ALA A 220 -4.60 5.31 -12.50
N ALA A 221 -3.44 4.78 -12.12
CA ALA A 221 -2.38 4.35 -13.03
C ALA A 221 -2.82 3.20 -13.96
N SER A 222 -3.76 2.36 -13.53
CA SER A 222 -4.29 1.24 -14.34
C SER A 222 -4.80 1.72 -15.70
N ASN A 223 -5.49 2.86 -15.75
CA ASN A 223 -6.02 3.43 -16.98
C ASN A 223 -4.93 3.71 -18.03
N PHE A 224 -3.76 4.18 -17.59
CA PHE A 224 -2.64 4.43 -18.48
C PHE A 224 -2.02 3.14 -19.00
N TYR A 225 -1.81 2.17 -18.11
CA TYR A 225 -1.24 0.88 -18.50
C TYR A 225 -2.17 0.08 -19.42
N THR A 226 -3.47 0.10 -19.15
CA THR A 226 -4.50 -0.47 -20.03
C THR A 226 -4.43 0.15 -21.41
N TYR A 227 -4.27 1.48 -21.52
CA TYR A 227 -4.10 2.14 -22.81
C TYR A 227 -2.83 1.70 -23.55
N PHE A 228 -1.67 1.62 -22.88
CA PHE A 228 -0.41 1.22 -23.52
C PHE A 228 -0.39 -0.24 -23.98
N LEU A 229 -1.21 -1.09 -23.36
CA LEU A 229 -1.30 -2.51 -23.69
C LEU A 229 -2.48 -2.82 -24.64
N ASP A 230 -3.07 -1.82 -25.29
CA ASP A 230 -4.23 -1.95 -26.19
C ASP A 230 -5.44 -2.65 -25.52
N GLY A 231 -5.61 -2.42 -24.21
CA GLY A 231 -6.74 -2.89 -23.40
C GLY A 231 -8.00 -2.02 -23.52
N ASN A 232 -9.07 -2.42 -22.83
CA ASN A 232 -10.35 -1.73 -22.82
C ASN A 232 -10.32 -0.58 -21.79
N VAL A 233 -9.91 0.60 -22.24
CA VAL A 233 -9.80 1.79 -21.38
C VAL A 233 -11.15 2.20 -20.77
N SER A 234 -12.24 2.07 -21.51
CA SER A 234 -13.60 2.39 -21.01
C SER A 234 -13.99 1.50 -19.83
N LEU A 235 -13.62 0.21 -19.91
CA LEU A 235 -13.81 -0.74 -18.82
C LEU A 235 -12.93 -0.41 -17.61
N SER A 236 -11.64 -0.09 -17.81
CA SER A 236 -10.73 0.30 -16.73
C SER A 236 -11.26 1.50 -15.96
N VAL A 237 -11.62 2.58 -16.66
CA VAL A 237 -12.16 3.81 -16.03
C VAL A 237 -13.45 3.54 -15.27
N THR A 238 -14.33 2.70 -15.84
CA THR A 238 -15.58 2.30 -15.19
C THR A 238 -15.30 1.50 -13.91
N MET A 239 -14.40 0.52 -13.97
CA MET A 239 -14.03 -0.31 -12.82
C MET A 239 -13.35 0.52 -11.72
N THR A 240 -12.46 1.45 -12.07
CA THR A 240 -11.82 2.34 -11.09
C THR A 240 -12.87 3.20 -10.38
N LEU A 241 -13.82 3.79 -11.13
CA LEU A 241 -14.86 4.62 -10.53
C LEU A 241 -15.81 3.81 -9.64
N VAL A 242 -16.31 2.69 -10.14
CA VAL A 242 -17.24 1.84 -9.38
C VAL A 242 -16.55 1.30 -8.13
N SER A 243 -15.29 0.87 -8.24
CA SER A 243 -14.55 0.39 -7.08
C SER A 243 -14.26 1.50 -6.07
N THR A 244 -13.93 2.70 -6.53
CA THR A 244 -13.74 3.86 -5.64
C THR A 244 -15.00 4.18 -4.85
N ILE A 245 -16.18 4.17 -5.47
CA ILE A 245 -17.45 4.37 -4.77
C ILE A 245 -17.74 3.20 -3.81
N ALA A 246 -17.57 1.97 -4.27
CA ALA A 246 -17.83 0.76 -3.49
C ALA A 246 -16.89 0.64 -2.27
N SER A 247 -15.70 1.24 -2.32
CA SER A 247 -14.72 1.23 -1.24
C SER A 247 -15.25 1.80 0.09
N LEU A 248 -16.24 2.72 0.05
CA LEU A 248 -16.93 3.22 1.25
C LEU A 248 -17.56 2.13 2.10
N ALA A 249 -18.07 1.10 1.45
CA ALA A 249 -18.74 -0.01 2.11
C ALA A 249 -17.76 -1.16 2.36
N PHE A 250 -17.00 -1.54 1.33
CA PHE A 250 -16.16 -2.74 1.39
C PHE A 250 -14.91 -2.57 2.26
N ILE A 251 -14.25 -1.40 2.28
CA ILE A 251 -13.07 -1.22 3.14
C ILE A 251 -13.48 -1.36 4.61
N PRO A 252 -14.47 -0.62 5.14
CA PRO A 252 -14.88 -0.81 6.52
C PRO A 252 -15.32 -2.25 6.78
N LEU A 253 -16.14 -2.85 5.90
CA LEU A 253 -16.61 -4.23 6.05
C LEU A 253 -15.46 -5.24 6.22
N TRP A 254 -14.40 -5.14 5.42
CA TRP A 254 -13.24 -6.02 5.54
C TRP A 254 -12.43 -5.73 6.79
N LEU A 255 -12.27 -4.47 7.16
CA LEU A 255 -11.57 -4.08 8.38
C LEU A 255 -12.33 -4.54 9.64
N PHE A 256 -13.68 -4.52 9.63
CA PHE A 256 -14.54 -5.03 10.72
C PHE A 256 -14.56 -6.56 10.82
N THR A 257 -14.19 -7.27 9.77
CA THR A 257 -14.25 -8.74 9.72
C THR A 257 -12.84 -9.33 9.86
N LEU A 258 -12.09 -9.43 8.76
CA LEU A 258 -10.74 -9.99 8.76
C LEU A 258 -9.68 -9.02 9.33
N GLY A 259 -9.89 -7.71 9.22
CA GLY A 259 -8.92 -6.72 9.73
C GLY A 259 -8.69 -6.81 11.23
N ILE A 260 -9.75 -7.16 11.99
CA ILE A 260 -9.67 -7.53 13.41
C ILE A 260 -8.66 -8.68 13.59
N HIS A 261 -8.81 -9.80 12.87
CA HIS A 261 -7.89 -10.94 13.04
C HIS A 261 -6.42 -10.65 12.66
N VAL A 262 -6.17 -9.68 11.78
CA VAL A 262 -4.79 -9.23 11.47
C VAL A 262 -4.18 -8.46 12.63
N ILE A 263 -5.00 -7.67 13.32
CA ILE A 263 -4.59 -6.74 14.39
C ILE A 263 -4.55 -7.40 15.78
N TYR A 264 -5.55 -8.22 16.11
CA TYR A 264 -5.66 -8.90 17.41
C TYR A 264 -4.68 -10.07 17.60
N ARG A 265 -3.63 -10.17 16.77
CA ARG A 265 -2.41 -10.89 17.15
C ARG A 265 -1.68 -10.22 18.31
N THR A 266 -2.04 -8.98 18.64
CA THR A 266 -1.53 -8.20 19.78
C THR A 266 -2.70 -7.48 20.45
N GLU A 267 -2.85 -7.62 21.77
CA GLU A 267 -3.98 -7.09 22.57
C GLU A 267 -4.05 -5.54 22.66
N THR A 268 -3.18 -4.83 21.95
CA THR A 268 -2.86 -3.41 22.21
C THR A 268 -3.28 -2.42 21.13
N VAL A 269 -3.88 -2.85 20.02
CA VAL A 269 -4.21 -1.96 18.89
C VAL A 269 -5.73 -1.90 18.66
N THR A 270 -6.33 -0.81 19.10
CA THR A 270 -7.74 -0.49 18.81
C THR A 270 -7.87 0.15 17.43
N ILE A 271 -8.68 -0.44 16.54
CA ILE A 271 -8.96 0.14 15.22
C ILE A 271 -9.93 1.33 15.38
N PRO A 272 -9.55 2.54 14.97
CA PRO A 272 -10.43 3.71 15.08
C PRO A 272 -11.35 3.79 13.86
N PHE A 273 -12.43 3.02 13.92
CA PHE A 273 -13.39 2.85 12.83
C PHE A 273 -14.04 4.15 12.35
N VAL A 274 -14.31 5.08 13.27
CA VAL A 274 -14.85 6.40 12.92
C VAL A 274 -13.86 7.17 12.05
N ASN A 275 -12.57 7.16 12.39
CA ASN A 275 -11.53 7.83 11.63
C ASN A 275 -11.40 7.21 10.23
N ILE A 276 -11.48 5.88 10.12
CA ILE A 276 -11.48 5.18 8.83
C ILE A 276 -12.64 5.66 7.96
N PHE A 277 -13.87 5.65 8.50
CA PHE A 277 -15.05 6.07 7.76
C PHE A 277 -14.97 7.52 7.28
N VAL A 278 -14.58 8.44 8.19
CA VAL A 278 -14.41 9.87 7.85
C VAL A 278 -13.33 10.05 6.79
N SER A 279 -12.22 9.33 6.87
CA SER A 279 -11.13 9.39 5.90
C SER A 279 -11.58 8.94 4.51
N LEU A 280 -12.34 7.84 4.43
CA LEU A 280 -12.86 7.32 3.17
C LEU A 280 -13.88 8.27 2.52
N VAL A 281 -14.78 8.85 3.31
CA VAL A 281 -15.71 9.89 2.83
C VAL A 281 -14.93 11.09 2.29
N GLY A 282 -13.90 11.54 3.02
CA GLY A 282 -13.01 12.62 2.60
C GLY A 282 -12.31 12.36 1.27
N LEU A 283 -11.95 11.11 0.97
CA LEU A 283 -11.25 10.73 -0.27
C LEU A 283 -12.16 10.67 -1.50
N ILE A 284 -13.47 10.50 -1.34
CA ILE A 284 -14.44 10.39 -2.44
C ILE A 284 -15.04 11.73 -2.83
N ILE A 285 -15.15 12.67 -1.90
CA ILE A 285 -15.60 14.05 -2.18
C ILE A 285 -14.85 14.65 -3.39
N PRO A 286 -13.50 14.57 -3.47
CA PRO A 286 -12.73 15.04 -4.64
C PRO A 286 -13.14 14.38 -5.96
N VAL A 287 -13.44 13.08 -5.97
CA VAL A 287 -13.89 12.36 -7.18
C VAL A 287 -15.25 12.89 -7.64
N GLY A 288 -16.19 13.06 -6.71
CA GLY A 288 -17.51 13.62 -6.99
C GLY A 288 -17.42 15.04 -7.56
N ILE A 289 -16.55 15.88 -7.00
CA ILE A 289 -16.26 17.22 -7.53
C ILE A 289 -15.77 17.13 -8.97
N GLY A 290 -14.80 16.24 -9.27
CA GLY A 290 -14.30 16.05 -10.64
C GLY A 290 -15.40 15.65 -11.63
N ILE A 291 -16.28 14.72 -11.25
CA ILE A 291 -17.42 14.29 -12.09
C ILE A 291 -18.39 15.45 -12.35
N ILE A 292 -18.68 16.26 -11.32
CA ILE A 292 -19.56 17.43 -11.46
C ILE A 292 -18.93 18.46 -12.40
N ILE A 293 -17.62 18.72 -12.31
CA ILE A 293 -16.90 19.62 -13.21
C ILE A 293 -16.98 19.11 -14.65
N GLN A 294 -16.73 17.82 -14.88
CA GLN A 294 -16.83 17.22 -16.21
C GLN A 294 -18.24 17.33 -16.80
N LYS A 295 -19.28 17.11 -15.99
CA LYS A 295 -20.68 17.18 -16.44
C LYS A 295 -21.17 18.60 -16.71
N LYS A 296 -20.86 19.56 -15.83
CA LYS A 296 -21.38 20.94 -15.93
C LYS A 296 -20.47 21.87 -16.74
N LEU A 297 -19.15 21.67 -16.67
CA LEU A 297 -18.14 22.57 -17.22
C LEU A 297 -17.05 21.78 -17.99
N PRO A 298 -17.39 21.07 -19.09
CA PRO A 298 -16.45 20.19 -19.80
C PRO A 298 -15.23 20.95 -20.37
N LYS A 299 -15.37 22.24 -20.69
CA LYS A 299 -14.24 23.09 -21.11
C LYS A 299 -13.23 23.28 -19.97
N VAL A 300 -13.72 23.49 -18.74
CA VAL A 300 -12.88 23.62 -17.54
C VAL A 300 -12.21 22.30 -17.21
N ALA A 301 -12.93 21.18 -17.28
CA ALA A 301 -12.35 19.85 -17.09
C ALA A 301 -11.18 19.59 -18.06
N LYS A 302 -11.36 19.88 -19.35
CA LYS A 302 -10.28 19.75 -20.36
C LYS A 302 -9.08 20.64 -20.04
N LEU A 303 -9.31 21.88 -19.60
CA LEU A 303 -8.24 22.78 -19.20
C LEU A 303 -7.49 22.24 -17.96
N LEU A 304 -8.23 21.81 -16.94
CA LEU A 304 -7.69 21.24 -15.72
C LEU A 304 -6.81 20.02 -16.05
N LEU A 305 -7.32 19.08 -16.84
CA LEU A 305 -6.58 17.89 -17.27
C LEU A 305 -5.32 18.22 -18.07
N ARG A 306 -5.35 19.28 -18.88
CA ARG A 306 -4.18 19.75 -19.63
C ARG A 306 -3.12 20.32 -18.68
N LEU A 307 -3.51 21.14 -17.69
CA LEU A 307 -2.60 21.68 -16.67
C LEU A 307 -2.02 20.57 -15.79
N LEU A 308 -2.87 19.65 -15.34
CA LEU A 308 -2.52 18.50 -14.51
C LEU A 308 -1.48 17.60 -15.15
N ARG A 309 -1.50 17.43 -16.49
CA ARG A 309 -0.58 16.52 -17.19
C ARG A 309 0.90 16.83 -16.91
N GLY A 310 1.28 18.10 -16.90
CA GLY A 310 2.65 18.52 -16.58
C GLY A 310 2.90 18.70 -15.09
N VAL A 311 1.94 19.31 -14.38
CA VAL A 311 2.09 19.63 -12.95
C VAL A 311 2.16 18.37 -12.10
N ILE A 312 1.39 17.32 -12.41
CA ILE A 312 1.36 16.11 -11.58
C ILE A 312 2.68 15.36 -11.62
N VAL A 313 3.43 15.41 -12.73
CA VAL A 313 4.74 14.76 -12.85
C VAL A 313 5.76 15.50 -11.97
N ILE A 314 5.79 16.83 -12.04
CA ILE A 314 6.67 17.65 -11.20
C ILE A 314 6.32 17.45 -9.72
N PHE A 315 5.04 17.49 -9.38
CA PHE A 315 4.57 17.30 -8.02
C PHE A 315 4.87 15.88 -7.51
N PHE A 316 4.73 14.86 -8.37
CA PHE A 316 5.09 13.48 -8.03
C PHE A 316 6.59 13.35 -7.75
N ILE A 317 7.46 13.92 -8.60
CA ILE A 317 8.91 13.93 -8.37
C ILE A 317 9.25 14.62 -7.06
N LEU A 318 8.61 15.76 -6.78
CA LEU A 318 8.86 16.54 -5.56
C LEU A 318 8.41 15.77 -4.31
N VAL A 319 7.17 15.26 -4.28
CA VAL A 319 6.62 14.48 -3.17
C VAL A 319 7.45 13.21 -2.97
N PHE A 320 7.86 12.54 -4.05
CA PHE A 320 8.69 11.34 -3.95
C PHE A 320 10.09 11.64 -3.38
N THR A 321 10.74 12.70 -3.85
CA THR A 321 12.07 13.10 -3.37
C THR A 321 12.04 13.54 -1.91
N ILE A 322 11.09 14.41 -1.54
CA ILE A 322 10.89 14.82 -0.14
C ILE A 322 10.48 13.61 0.69
N GLY A 323 9.65 12.73 0.17
CA GLY A 323 9.18 11.53 0.85
C GLY A 323 10.30 10.55 1.18
N ILE A 324 11.21 10.31 0.25
CA ILE A 324 12.42 9.48 0.50
C ILE A 324 13.25 10.09 1.61
N TYR A 325 13.55 11.39 1.51
CA TYR A 325 14.40 12.06 2.49
C TYR A 325 13.74 12.13 3.88
N ALA A 326 12.45 12.45 3.94
CA ALA A 326 11.69 12.54 5.17
C ALA A 326 11.46 11.17 5.83
N ASN A 327 11.50 10.07 5.07
CA ASN A 327 11.14 8.74 5.55
C ASN A 327 12.23 7.69 5.32
N LEU A 328 13.50 8.08 5.50
CA LEU A 328 14.63 7.15 5.37
C LEU A 328 14.52 5.91 6.28
N TYR A 329 13.81 6.02 7.41
CA TYR A 329 13.52 4.90 8.30
C TYR A 329 12.77 3.75 7.60
N ILE A 330 11.95 4.05 6.58
CA ILE A 330 11.19 3.03 5.82
C ILE A 330 12.13 1.99 5.22
N PHE A 331 13.29 2.43 4.72
CA PHE A 331 14.29 1.51 4.15
C PHE A 331 14.88 0.56 5.20
N ARG A 332 14.93 0.96 6.48
CA ARG A 332 15.34 0.06 7.58
C ARG A 332 14.25 -0.98 7.89
N LEU A 333 12.99 -0.68 7.62
CA LEU A 333 11.84 -1.59 7.76
C LEU A 333 11.64 -2.51 6.54
N MET A 334 12.35 -2.31 5.43
CA MET A 334 12.26 -3.14 4.22
C MET A 334 13.04 -4.45 4.37
N THR A 335 12.55 -5.37 5.21
CA THR A 335 13.08 -6.73 5.28
C THR A 335 12.77 -7.51 3.99
N PRO A 336 13.51 -8.58 3.67
CA PRO A 336 13.24 -9.40 2.48
C PRO A 336 11.80 -9.92 2.41
N PHE A 337 11.21 -10.30 3.56
CA PHE A 337 9.81 -10.73 3.63
C PHE A 337 8.83 -9.58 3.37
N ASN A 338 9.09 -8.38 3.86
CA ASN A 338 8.26 -7.20 3.61
C ASN A 338 8.31 -6.78 2.13
N LEU A 339 9.47 -6.87 1.50
CA LEU A 339 9.64 -6.61 0.06
C LEU A 339 8.94 -7.68 -0.77
N LEU A 340 9.09 -8.96 -0.40
CA LEU A 340 8.41 -10.07 -1.06
C LEU A 340 6.89 -9.92 -0.95
N ALA A 341 6.36 -9.54 0.21
CA ALA A 341 4.93 -9.26 0.39
C ALA A 341 4.45 -8.15 -0.54
N GLY A 342 5.24 -7.07 -0.63
CA GLY A 342 4.97 -5.93 -1.50
C GLY A 342 4.93 -6.30 -2.98
N ALA A 343 5.80 -7.21 -3.42
CA ALA A 343 5.81 -7.73 -4.79
C ALA A 343 4.69 -8.74 -5.05
N LEU A 344 4.45 -9.67 -4.12
CA LEU A 344 3.47 -10.74 -4.30
C LEU A 344 2.05 -10.20 -4.45
N LEU A 345 1.65 -9.21 -3.63
CA LEU A 345 0.27 -8.70 -3.68
C LEU A 345 -0.16 -8.25 -5.09
N PRO A 346 0.53 -7.31 -5.78
CA PRO A 346 0.15 -6.91 -7.14
C PRO A 346 0.32 -8.05 -8.15
N TYR A 347 1.34 -8.91 -8.00
CA TYR A 347 1.63 -9.97 -8.99
C TYR A 347 0.58 -11.06 -8.98
N VAL A 348 0.23 -11.51 -7.78
CA VAL A 348 -0.87 -12.44 -7.55
C VAL A 348 -2.19 -11.79 -7.96
N GLY A 349 -2.37 -10.49 -7.70
CA GLY A 349 -3.49 -9.70 -8.19
C GLY A 349 -3.65 -9.72 -9.72
N PHE A 350 -2.59 -9.46 -10.47
CA PHE A 350 -2.58 -9.56 -11.94
C PHE A 350 -2.97 -10.95 -12.41
N LEU A 351 -2.36 -11.97 -11.81
CA LEU A 351 -2.57 -13.37 -12.18
C LEU A 351 -4.02 -13.81 -11.93
N PHE A 352 -4.52 -13.66 -10.71
CA PHE A 352 -5.87 -14.09 -10.35
C PHE A 352 -6.95 -13.24 -10.99
N GLY A 353 -6.74 -11.93 -11.13
CA GLY A 353 -7.64 -11.06 -11.91
C GLY A 353 -7.80 -11.54 -13.35
N GLY A 354 -6.68 -11.89 -14.00
CA GLY A 354 -6.68 -12.49 -15.34
C GLY A 354 -7.36 -13.85 -15.40
N ILE A 355 -7.10 -14.73 -14.42
CA ILE A 355 -7.73 -16.07 -14.35
C ILE A 355 -9.24 -15.95 -14.20
N VAL A 356 -9.75 -15.10 -13.29
CA VAL A 356 -11.21 -14.95 -13.11
C VAL A 356 -11.85 -14.31 -14.35
N ALA A 357 -11.18 -13.37 -15.01
CA ALA A 357 -11.66 -12.84 -16.28
C ALA A 357 -11.70 -13.90 -17.39
N LEU A 358 -10.73 -14.82 -17.41
CA LEU A 358 -10.71 -15.95 -18.35
C LEU A 358 -11.85 -16.94 -18.05
N LEU A 359 -12.07 -17.28 -16.78
CA LEU A 359 -13.16 -18.18 -16.36
C LEU A 359 -14.55 -17.62 -16.69
N THR A 360 -14.70 -16.29 -16.62
CA THR A 360 -15.93 -15.59 -17.04
C THR A 360 -16.03 -15.36 -18.55
N ARG A 361 -15.12 -15.96 -19.34
CA ARG A 361 -15.08 -15.96 -20.81
C ARG A 361 -15.11 -14.55 -21.41
N ARG A 362 -14.30 -13.64 -20.85
CA ARG A 362 -14.15 -12.28 -21.38
C ARG A 362 -13.25 -12.25 -22.62
N ASN A 363 -13.34 -11.18 -23.41
CA ASN A 363 -12.46 -10.96 -24.55
C ASN A 363 -11.03 -10.65 -24.09
N LYS A 364 -10.01 -10.85 -24.95
CA LYS A 364 -8.59 -10.63 -24.59
C LYS A 364 -8.32 -9.24 -24.01
N SER A 365 -8.93 -8.21 -24.61
CA SER A 365 -8.80 -6.82 -24.15
C SER A 365 -9.40 -6.60 -22.76
N ASP A 366 -10.55 -7.23 -22.48
CA ASP A 366 -11.20 -7.17 -21.16
C ASP A 366 -10.45 -7.99 -20.10
N ILE A 367 -9.92 -9.18 -20.46
CA ILE A 367 -9.10 -10.00 -19.56
C ILE A 367 -7.88 -9.22 -19.10
N LEU A 368 -7.17 -8.61 -20.05
CA LEU A 368 -6.01 -7.77 -19.77
C LEU A 368 -6.39 -6.59 -18.86
N THR A 369 -7.51 -5.94 -19.16
CA THR A 369 -8.00 -4.81 -18.38
C THR A 369 -8.33 -5.21 -16.94
N ILE A 370 -9.06 -6.30 -16.75
CA ILE A 370 -9.43 -6.80 -15.41
C ILE A 370 -8.18 -7.24 -14.64
N ALA A 371 -7.21 -7.89 -15.30
CA ALA A 371 -5.94 -8.24 -14.68
C ALA A 371 -5.20 -7.00 -14.16
N ILE A 372 -4.99 -6.00 -15.03
CA ILE A 372 -4.29 -4.74 -14.69
C ILE A 372 -5.03 -4.01 -13.56
N GLU A 373 -6.34 -3.86 -13.67
CA GLU A 373 -7.14 -3.16 -12.68
C GLU A 373 -7.12 -3.88 -11.32
N THR A 374 -7.13 -5.21 -11.32
CA THR A 374 -7.05 -5.99 -10.07
C THR A 374 -5.70 -5.76 -9.41
N GLY A 375 -4.59 -5.95 -10.14
CA GLY A 375 -3.24 -5.86 -9.57
C GLY A 375 -2.81 -4.43 -9.17
N ILE A 376 -3.30 -3.40 -9.87
CA ILE A 376 -2.99 -2.00 -9.56
C ILE A 376 -4.01 -1.45 -8.57
N GLN A 377 -3.59 -1.44 -7.32
CA GLN A 377 -4.30 -0.89 -6.18
C GLN A 377 -4.04 0.62 -6.00
N ASN A 378 -4.95 1.33 -5.36
CA ASN A 378 -4.78 2.75 -5.03
C ASN A 378 -3.99 2.94 -3.71
N SER A 379 -2.66 2.96 -3.81
CA SER A 379 -1.80 3.14 -2.63
C SER A 379 -1.99 4.48 -1.93
N GLY A 380 -2.41 5.54 -2.63
CA GLY A 380 -2.68 6.84 -2.02
C GLY A 380 -3.84 6.76 -1.03
N VAL A 381 -4.92 6.06 -1.40
CA VAL A 381 -6.06 5.79 -0.50
C VAL A 381 -5.62 4.95 0.70
N ALA A 382 -4.84 3.89 0.48
CA ALA A 382 -4.32 3.06 1.57
C ALA A 382 -3.45 3.87 2.56
N ILE A 383 -2.50 4.65 2.05
CA ILE A 383 -1.58 5.45 2.88
C ILE A 383 -2.35 6.50 3.69
N VAL A 384 -3.24 7.27 3.06
CA VAL A 384 -4.01 8.30 3.76
C VAL A 384 -4.94 7.65 4.80
N LEU A 385 -5.57 6.52 4.48
CA LEU A 385 -6.38 5.77 5.44
C LEU A 385 -5.55 5.35 6.66
N LEU A 386 -4.36 4.78 6.46
CA LEU A 386 -3.50 4.34 7.55
C LEU A 386 -3.03 5.53 8.40
N GLN A 387 -2.65 6.64 7.76
CA GLN A 387 -2.18 7.85 8.44
C GLN A 387 -3.24 8.55 9.29
N LEU A 388 -4.47 8.59 8.81
CA LEU A 388 -5.56 9.25 9.53
C LEU A 388 -6.23 8.35 10.56
N SER A 389 -6.05 7.03 10.41
CA SER A 389 -6.67 6.05 11.29
C SER A 389 -5.71 5.64 12.40
N LEU A 390 -4.54 5.11 12.10
CA LEU A 390 -3.72 4.47 13.13
C LEU A 390 -2.95 5.48 14.01
N PRO A 391 -2.76 5.18 15.31
CA PRO A 391 -1.84 5.93 16.14
C PRO A 391 -0.39 5.71 15.71
N HIS A 392 0.49 6.67 16.02
CA HIS A 392 1.93 6.49 15.92
C HIS A 392 2.45 5.58 17.05
N PRO A 393 3.40 4.66 16.79
CA PRO A 393 4.17 4.45 15.56
C PRO A 393 3.54 3.45 14.57
N ASP A 394 2.39 2.84 14.89
CA ASP A 394 1.78 1.77 14.09
C ASP A 394 1.44 2.24 12.67
N SER A 395 0.97 3.49 12.54
CA SER A 395 0.77 4.17 11.26
C SER A 395 2.04 4.19 10.39
N ASP A 396 3.18 4.61 10.98
CA ASP A 396 4.46 4.76 10.27
C ASP A 396 5.03 3.43 9.80
N ILE A 397 4.75 2.35 10.53
CA ILE A 397 5.15 0.99 10.17
C ILE A 397 4.20 0.43 9.09
N ALA A 398 2.90 0.65 9.23
CA ALA A 398 1.90 0.11 8.31
C ALA A 398 2.02 0.67 6.89
N ILE A 399 2.33 1.97 6.73
CA ILE A 399 2.47 2.60 5.40
C ILE A 399 3.59 2.01 4.53
N VAL A 400 4.55 1.29 5.14
CA VAL A 400 5.64 0.64 4.41
C VAL A 400 5.11 -0.40 3.42
N ALA A 401 4.05 -1.14 3.77
CA ALA A 401 3.48 -2.15 2.89
C ALA A 401 2.90 -1.56 1.58
N PRO A 402 2.00 -0.56 1.61
CA PRO A 402 1.55 0.15 0.41
C PRO A 402 2.69 0.76 -0.43
N VAL A 403 3.74 1.27 0.22
CA VAL A 403 4.92 1.82 -0.46
C VAL A 403 5.68 0.73 -1.21
N ASN A 404 5.92 -0.43 -0.56
CA ASN A 404 6.54 -1.58 -1.21
C ASN A 404 5.69 -2.06 -2.40
N CYS A 405 4.37 -2.17 -2.24
CA CYS A 405 3.48 -2.51 -3.34
C CYS A 405 3.61 -1.53 -4.52
N SER A 406 3.63 -0.22 -4.24
CA SER A 406 3.82 0.81 -5.27
C SER A 406 5.15 0.66 -6.01
N LEU A 407 6.22 0.28 -5.30
CA LEU A 407 7.56 0.10 -5.89
C LEU A 407 7.61 -1.07 -6.87
N PHE A 408 6.97 -2.20 -6.53
CA PHE A 408 7.03 -3.41 -7.35
C PHE A 408 5.94 -3.50 -8.43
N THR A 409 4.79 -2.83 -8.24
CA THR A 409 3.65 -2.87 -9.19
C THR A 409 4.03 -2.55 -10.65
N PRO A 410 4.86 -1.53 -10.96
CA PRO A 410 5.18 -1.19 -12.35
C PRO A 410 5.99 -2.26 -13.09
N ILE A 411 6.77 -3.08 -12.40
CA ILE A 411 7.76 -3.99 -13.01
C ILE A 411 7.12 -4.95 -14.03
N PRO A 412 6.14 -5.81 -13.66
CA PRO A 412 5.53 -6.75 -14.61
C PRO A 412 4.79 -6.03 -15.74
N VAL A 413 4.21 -4.87 -15.47
CA VAL A 413 3.43 -4.11 -16.45
C VAL A 413 4.33 -3.44 -17.48
N VAL A 414 5.46 -2.87 -17.04
CA VAL A 414 6.48 -2.32 -17.95
C VAL A 414 7.10 -3.42 -18.80
N ILE A 415 7.39 -4.59 -18.22
CA ILE A 415 7.85 -5.75 -18.98
C ILE A 415 6.81 -6.14 -20.04
N ALA A 416 5.53 -6.22 -19.66
CA ALA A 416 4.44 -6.51 -20.59
C ALA A 416 4.37 -5.46 -21.73
N ILE A 417 4.56 -4.17 -21.42
CA ILE A 417 4.59 -3.10 -22.43
C ILE A 417 5.76 -3.28 -23.38
N ILE A 418 6.97 -3.55 -22.86
CA ILE A 418 8.17 -3.77 -23.69
C ILE A 418 7.93 -4.95 -24.63
N VAL A 419 7.45 -6.08 -24.10
CA VAL A 419 7.12 -7.27 -24.90
C VAL A 419 6.06 -6.95 -25.95
N HIS A 420 4.99 -6.24 -25.58
CA HIS A 420 3.92 -5.84 -26.51
C HIS A 420 4.44 -4.96 -27.65
N VAL A 421 5.30 -3.97 -27.34
CA VAL A 421 5.90 -3.08 -28.33
C VAL A 421 6.86 -3.83 -29.26
N ILE A 422 7.69 -4.73 -28.73
CA ILE A 422 8.59 -5.56 -29.54
C ILE A 422 7.78 -6.45 -30.48
N ARG A 423 6.76 -7.13 -29.94
CA ARG A 423 5.87 -8.02 -30.70
C ARG A 423 5.17 -7.27 -31.83
N LYS A 424 4.60 -6.10 -31.55
CA LYS A 424 3.92 -5.26 -32.54
C LYS A 424 4.89 -4.77 -33.63
N ARG A 425 6.14 -4.45 -33.29
CA ARG A 425 7.16 -4.06 -34.26
C ARG A 425 7.65 -5.23 -35.13
N TRP A 426 7.73 -6.44 -34.59
CA TRP A 426 8.11 -7.62 -35.37
C TRP A 426 7.01 -8.05 -36.34
N PHE A 427 5.77 -8.22 -35.88
CA PHE A 427 4.69 -8.64 -36.77
C PHE A 427 4.34 -7.58 -37.83
N ARG A 428 4.42 -6.29 -37.52
CA ARG A 428 4.25 -5.24 -38.55
C ARG A 428 5.34 -5.29 -39.62
N LYS A 429 6.55 -5.74 -39.26
CA LYS A 429 7.65 -5.89 -40.22
C LYS A 429 7.48 -7.13 -41.10
N ASP A 430 6.78 -8.15 -40.63
CA ASP A 430 6.46 -9.34 -41.43
C ASP A 430 5.25 -9.06 -42.35
N GLU A 431 4.21 -8.37 -41.88
CA GLU A 431 3.11 -7.89 -42.75
C GLU A 431 3.61 -6.92 -43.84
N ASP A 432 4.50 -5.98 -43.51
CA ASP A 432 5.11 -5.07 -44.49
C ASP A 432 6.03 -5.82 -45.49
N LYS A 433 6.55 -7.00 -45.15
CA LYS A 433 7.36 -7.83 -46.05
C LYS A 433 6.48 -8.68 -46.96
N ASP A 434 5.46 -9.33 -46.41
CA ASP A 434 4.51 -10.14 -47.17
C ASP A 434 3.75 -9.28 -48.18
N THR A 435 3.30 -8.08 -47.77
CA THR A 435 2.65 -7.11 -48.67
C THR A 435 3.60 -6.64 -49.79
N LYS A 436 4.89 -6.42 -49.49
CA LYS A 436 5.89 -6.04 -50.51
C LYS A 436 6.22 -7.19 -51.45
N GLN A 437 6.17 -8.43 -50.96
CA GLN A 437 6.44 -9.62 -51.75
C GLN A 437 5.26 -9.93 -52.68
N GLU A 438 4.01 -9.82 -52.21
CA GLU A 438 2.78 -9.95 -53.02
C GLU A 438 2.67 -8.84 -54.09
N VAL A 439 2.98 -7.59 -53.76
CA VAL A 439 2.99 -6.49 -54.75
C VAL A 439 4.14 -6.67 -55.76
N GLY A 440 5.26 -7.24 -55.34
CA GLY A 440 6.37 -7.60 -56.23
C GLY A 440 6.00 -8.70 -57.23
N THR A 441 5.33 -9.77 -56.76
CA THR A 441 4.89 -10.88 -57.63
C THR A 441 3.76 -10.45 -58.57
N ALA A 442 2.80 -9.66 -58.10
CA ALA A 442 1.72 -9.15 -58.94
C ALA A 442 2.22 -8.22 -60.07
N ASN A 443 3.28 -7.45 -59.82
CA ASN A 443 3.92 -6.63 -60.86
C ASN A 443 4.73 -7.46 -61.87
N GLU A 444 5.42 -8.52 -61.42
CA GLU A 444 6.11 -9.45 -62.33
C GLU A 444 5.13 -10.24 -63.21
N ASP A 445 3.99 -10.68 -62.67
CA ASP A 445 2.92 -11.36 -63.42
C ASP A 445 2.20 -10.40 -64.40
N ALA A 446 2.07 -9.12 -64.04
CA ALA A 446 1.53 -8.10 -64.94
C ALA A 446 2.50 -7.79 -66.09
N ASP A 447 3.81 -7.65 -65.83
CA ASP A 447 4.83 -7.43 -66.86
C ASP A 447 4.98 -8.64 -67.80
N GLN A 448 4.84 -9.87 -67.29
CA GLN A 448 4.81 -11.08 -68.12
C GLN A 448 3.54 -11.18 -69.00
N ASN A 449 2.38 -10.81 -68.48
CA ASN A 449 1.14 -10.80 -69.26
C ASN A 449 1.13 -9.68 -70.32
N VAL A 450 1.71 -8.52 -70.02
CA VAL A 450 1.86 -7.43 -71.01
C VAL A 450 2.83 -7.84 -72.12
N SER A 451 3.96 -8.47 -71.79
CA SER A 451 4.92 -8.96 -72.79
C SER A 451 4.39 -10.13 -73.65
N LEU A 452 3.55 -11.01 -73.10
CA LEU A 452 2.82 -12.04 -73.87
C LEU A 452 1.74 -11.43 -74.80
N THR A 453 1.09 -10.35 -74.38
CA THR A 453 0.08 -9.66 -75.20
C THR A 453 0.71 -8.90 -76.37
N PHE A 454 1.91 -8.31 -76.16
CA PHE A 454 2.67 -7.63 -77.23
C PHE A 454 3.19 -8.59 -78.31
N HIS A 455 3.41 -9.87 -78.01
CA HIS A 455 3.78 -10.86 -79.03
C HIS A 455 2.59 -11.43 -79.82
N SER A 456 1.34 -11.20 -79.39
CA SER A 456 0.14 -11.71 -80.10
C SER A 456 -0.52 -10.69 -81.04
N GLN A 457 -0.05 -9.43 -81.10
CA GLN A 457 -0.68 -8.38 -81.92
C GLN A 457 0.20 -7.77 -83.03
N SER A 458 1.33 -8.39 -83.38
CA SER A 458 2.06 -8.02 -84.60
C SER A 458 1.40 -8.65 -85.84
N GLY A 459 0.28 -8.07 -86.26
CA GLY A 459 -0.43 -8.49 -87.48
C GLY A 459 -1.77 -7.81 -87.67
N LYS A 460 -1.75 -6.58 -88.21
CA LYS A 460 -2.73 -5.91 -89.12
C LYS A 460 -2.95 -4.44 -88.78
N ASP A 461 -2.52 -3.59 -89.73
CA ASP A 461 -3.18 -2.44 -90.35
C ASP A 461 -3.92 -1.37 -89.51
N GLY A 462 -3.55 -0.10 -89.74
CA GLY A 462 -4.53 0.95 -90.09
C GLY A 462 -4.89 2.04 -89.05
N GLU A 463 -4.50 3.28 -89.38
CA GLU A 463 -5.18 4.58 -89.18
C GLU A 463 -5.43 5.23 -87.79
N GLU A 464 -5.04 6.52 -87.76
CA GLU A 464 -5.56 7.73 -87.08
C GLU A 464 -6.31 7.68 -85.72
N GLY A 465 -5.95 8.61 -84.82
CA GLY A 465 -6.83 9.03 -83.73
C GLY A 465 -6.16 9.85 -82.62
N ASP A 466 -6.70 11.03 -82.37
CA ASP A 466 -6.24 12.12 -81.51
C ASP A 466 -6.57 11.93 -80.00
N THR A 467 -5.97 12.84 -79.21
CA THR A 467 -6.45 13.43 -77.95
C THR A 467 -6.04 12.87 -76.57
N ARG A 468 -5.61 13.86 -75.76
CA ARG A 468 -5.22 13.89 -74.35
C ARG A 468 -6.40 13.62 -73.39
N GLU A 469 -6.10 13.06 -72.21
CA GLU A 469 -6.46 13.54 -70.85
C GLU A 469 -6.60 12.37 -69.86
N GLY A 470 -6.06 12.52 -68.63
CA GLY A 470 -6.40 11.63 -67.51
C GLY A 470 -5.29 11.32 -66.50
N LEU A 471 -4.68 12.35 -65.89
CA LEU A 471 -3.81 12.18 -64.72
C LEU A 471 -4.21 13.19 -63.62
N GLN A 472 -5.23 12.82 -62.86
CA GLN A 472 -5.54 13.32 -61.52
C GLN A 472 -5.94 12.08 -60.72
N GLY A 473 -5.34 11.72 -59.58
CA GLY A 473 -4.80 12.59 -58.55
C GLY A 473 -5.45 12.16 -57.23
N ASN A 474 -5.19 10.91 -56.82
CA ASN A 474 -5.60 10.32 -55.55
C ASN A 474 -4.83 11.02 -54.42
N LEU A 475 -5.50 11.87 -53.64
CA LEU A 475 -4.99 12.33 -52.35
C LEU A 475 -6.09 13.08 -51.61
N LEU A 476 -6.97 12.36 -50.89
CA LEU A 476 -7.75 12.88 -49.77
C LEU A 476 -8.51 11.72 -49.14
N LEU A 477 -7.97 11.12 -48.07
CA LEU A 477 -8.72 10.44 -47.00
C LEU A 477 -7.75 9.98 -45.92
N GLN A 478 -7.57 10.80 -44.87
CA GLN A 478 -7.52 10.38 -43.46
C GLN A 478 -7.35 11.60 -42.57
N ARG A 479 -8.41 11.93 -41.83
CA ARG A 479 -8.39 12.75 -40.63
C ARG A 479 -9.32 12.15 -39.60
#